data_AF-A0A7C4P5C5-F1
#
_entry.id   AF-A0A7C4P5C5-F1
#
_cell.length_a   1.000
_cell.length_b   1.000
_cell.length_c   1.000
_cell.angle_alpha   90.00
_cell.angle_beta   90.00
_cell.angle_gamma   90.00
#
_symmetry.space_group_name_H-M   'P 1'
#
loop_
_entity.id
_entity.type
_entity.pdbx_description
1 polymer ?
#
loop_
_entity_poly.entity_id
_entity_poly.type
_entity_poly.pdbx_seq_one_letter_code
_entity_poly.pdbx_strand_id
1 'polypeptide(L)'
;MLTVILYTRAGCHLCQEAKAELQALQGEFPHRLVEVDIEQDSALQTAYALEIPVVEVGPYRLKAPFTPQELRVTLSAASDRRNHLQNLDSEGYERLVQRSQEITTADRISYLISRHYLAIINLVLFLYVGLPFLAPMLMKAGLPGVAGIIYTGYSPLCHQFGFRSWYLFGEQAYYPLAEADIPGVKDFETASGITGLHDASGWARLQARNFRGNETVGYKVALCQRDVAIYASMLLFGLIFALTGRRFKSMHWLLWFVLALGPIGLDGFSQLISQFSFSALAEILPYRESTPLLRTLTGFLFGFATAWFAFPNIEENMQEVRNSYAKKFVVAEAIVHNR
;
A
#
# COMPACT_ATOMS: atom_id res chain seq x y z
N MET A 1 -2.26 38.03 -15.76
CA MET A 1 -3.51 37.47 -16.33
C MET A 1 -3.92 36.26 -15.50
N LEU A 2 -5.21 36.13 -15.14
CA LEU A 2 -5.69 34.95 -14.41
C LEU A 2 -5.62 33.70 -15.31
N THR A 3 -5.46 32.52 -14.72
CA THR A 3 -5.67 31.25 -15.45
C THR A 3 -6.96 30.62 -14.93
N VAL A 4 -7.93 30.45 -15.82
CA VAL A 4 -9.25 29.87 -15.56
C VAL A 4 -9.30 28.52 -16.26
N ILE A 5 -9.58 27.47 -15.50
CA ILE A 5 -9.69 26.11 -16.01
C ILE A 5 -11.17 25.75 -16.07
N LEU A 6 -11.64 25.31 -17.23
CA LEU A 6 -12.99 24.79 -17.42
C LEU A 6 -12.90 23.28 -17.70
N TYR A 7 -13.30 22.47 -16.72
CA TYR A 7 -13.46 21.04 -16.92
C TYR A 7 -14.77 20.78 -17.67
N THR A 8 -14.65 20.09 -18.81
CA THR A 8 -15.72 19.89 -19.79
C THR A 8 -15.69 18.45 -20.33
N ARG A 9 -16.67 18.10 -21.16
CA ARG A 9 -16.68 16.89 -22.00
C ARG A 9 -17.40 17.18 -23.32
N ALA A 10 -17.23 16.32 -24.30
CA ALA A 10 -17.98 16.39 -25.55
C ALA A 10 -19.51 16.31 -25.31
N GLY A 11 -20.29 17.13 -26.01
CA GLY A 11 -21.76 17.12 -25.94
C GLY A 11 -22.38 17.68 -24.65
N CYS A 12 -21.62 18.38 -23.81
CA CYS A 12 -22.14 19.03 -22.60
C CYS A 12 -22.68 20.45 -22.90
N HIS A 13 -24.01 20.63 -22.85
CA HIS A 13 -24.65 21.93 -23.09
C HIS A 13 -24.27 22.99 -22.04
N LEU A 14 -24.39 22.65 -20.75
CA LEU A 14 -24.01 23.55 -19.64
C LEU A 14 -22.54 24.00 -19.73
N CYS A 15 -21.65 23.15 -20.27
CA CYS A 15 -20.25 23.50 -20.46
C CYS A 15 -20.04 24.54 -21.57
N GLN A 16 -20.89 24.52 -22.61
CA GLN A 16 -20.88 25.55 -23.65
C GLN A 16 -21.39 26.89 -23.12
N GLU A 17 -22.43 26.87 -22.28
CA GLU A 17 -22.94 28.07 -21.60
C GLU A 17 -21.87 28.68 -20.70
N ALA A 18 -21.26 27.88 -19.82
CA ALA A 18 -20.17 28.32 -18.95
C ALA A 18 -18.98 28.91 -19.75
N LYS A 19 -18.63 28.31 -20.89
CA LYS A 19 -17.59 28.83 -21.79
C LYS A 19 -17.96 30.20 -22.36
N ALA A 20 -19.19 30.37 -22.83
CA ALA A 20 -19.67 31.63 -23.39
C ALA A 20 -19.68 32.74 -22.33
N GLU A 21 -20.11 32.44 -21.11
CA GLU A 21 -20.08 33.39 -19.98
C GLU A 21 -18.65 33.80 -19.61
N LEU A 22 -17.72 32.84 -19.54
CA LEU A 22 -16.31 33.12 -19.31
C LEU A 22 -15.74 34.03 -20.39
N GLN A 23 -16.04 33.78 -21.66
CA GLN A 23 -15.63 34.65 -22.77
C GLN A 23 -16.20 36.07 -22.65
N ALA A 24 -17.47 36.21 -22.26
CA ALA A 24 -18.10 37.52 -22.06
C ALA A 24 -17.46 38.32 -20.91
N LEU A 25 -17.02 37.64 -19.85
CA LEU A 25 -16.37 38.25 -18.69
C LEU A 25 -14.88 38.55 -18.89
N GLN A 26 -14.29 38.17 -20.04
CA GLN A 26 -12.86 38.35 -20.29
C GLN A 26 -12.42 39.83 -20.36
N GLY A 27 -13.34 40.73 -20.75
CA GLY A 27 -13.08 42.17 -20.75
C GLY A 27 -13.04 42.79 -19.34
N GLU A 28 -13.85 42.28 -18.42
CA GLU A 28 -13.91 42.76 -17.02
C GLU A 28 -12.81 42.11 -16.17
N PHE A 29 -12.58 40.81 -16.35
CA PHE A 29 -11.56 40.03 -15.65
C PHE A 29 -10.58 39.42 -16.65
N PRO A 30 -9.46 40.07 -17.00
CA PRO A 30 -8.50 39.53 -17.95
C PRO A 30 -7.96 38.16 -17.53
N HIS A 31 -8.34 37.12 -18.28
CA HIS A 31 -7.97 35.74 -17.99
C HIS A 31 -7.64 34.91 -19.24
N ARG A 32 -6.86 33.86 -19.03
CA ARG A 32 -6.60 32.76 -19.94
C ARG A 32 -7.60 31.65 -19.65
N LEU A 33 -8.40 31.25 -20.62
CA LEU A 33 -9.27 30.08 -20.51
C LEU A 33 -8.51 28.83 -20.96
N VAL A 34 -8.50 27.79 -20.14
CA VAL A 34 -7.96 26.45 -20.43
C VAL A 34 -9.10 25.46 -20.33
N GLU A 35 -9.45 24.84 -21.45
CA GLU A 35 -10.47 23.78 -21.49
C GLU A 35 -9.81 22.43 -21.23
N VAL A 36 -10.39 21.65 -20.32
CA VAL A 36 -9.88 20.33 -19.93
C VAL A 36 -10.98 19.32 -20.16
N ASP A 37 -10.77 18.47 -21.16
CA ASP A 37 -11.66 17.34 -21.40
C ASP A 37 -11.40 16.25 -20.36
N ILE A 38 -12.37 16.02 -19.49
CA ILE A 38 -12.26 15.05 -18.39
C ILE A 38 -12.19 13.62 -18.92
N GLU A 39 -12.60 13.34 -20.16
CA GLU A 39 -12.60 11.99 -20.74
C GLU A 39 -11.19 11.54 -21.17
N GLN A 40 -10.24 12.46 -21.27
CA GLN A 40 -8.85 12.14 -21.63
C GLN A 40 -8.04 11.58 -20.47
N ASP A 41 -8.47 11.80 -19.22
CA ASP A 41 -7.81 11.30 -18.03
C ASP A 41 -8.83 10.66 -17.06
N SER A 42 -8.67 9.36 -16.81
CA SER A 42 -9.55 8.59 -15.91
C SER A 42 -9.67 9.16 -14.49
N ALA A 43 -8.64 9.86 -14.00
CA ALA A 43 -8.64 10.50 -12.68
C ALA A 43 -9.55 11.74 -12.70
N LEU A 44 -9.45 12.57 -13.75
CA LEU A 44 -10.35 13.72 -13.97
C LEU A 44 -11.79 13.27 -14.21
N GLN A 45 -11.99 12.20 -14.99
CA GLN A 45 -13.29 11.59 -15.19
C GLN A 45 -13.92 11.16 -13.87
N THR A 46 -13.18 10.43 -13.03
CA THR A 46 -13.67 9.97 -11.72
C THR A 46 -14.00 11.14 -10.80
N ALA A 47 -13.19 12.21 -10.83
CA ALA A 47 -13.37 13.37 -9.97
C ALA A 47 -14.55 14.27 -10.37
N TYR A 48 -14.79 14.47 -11.68
CA TYR A 48 -15.67 15.54 -12.17
C TYR A 48 -16.85 15.07 -13.02
N ALA A 49 -16.96 13.79 -13.41
CA ALA A 49 -18.01 13.33 -14.33
C ALA A 49 -19.45 13.68 -13.91
N LEU A 50 -19.71 13.82 -12.61
CA LEU A 50 -21.03 14.16 -12.07
C LEU A 50 -21.20 15.67 -11.76
N GLU A 51 -20.15 16.46 -11.89
CA GLU A 51 -20.11 17.86 -11.43
C GLU A 51 -19.86 18.87 -12.56
N ILE A 52 -19.53 18.39 -13.76
CA ILE A 52 -19.26 19.26 -14.92
C ILE A 52 -20.50 20.07 -15.35
N PRO A 53 -20.31 21.33 -15.81
CA PRO A 53 -19.05 22.06 -15.88
C PRO A 53 -18.49 22.45 -14.51
N VAL A 54 -17.17 22.36 -14.37
CA VAL A 54 -16.45 22.87 -13.19
C VAL A 54 -15.48 23.96 -13.63
N VAL A 55 -15.62 25.15 -13.04
CA VAL A 55 -14.71 26.28 -13.27
C VAL A 55 -13.76 26.38 -12.09
N GLU A 56 -12.46 26.44 -12.36
CA GLU A 56 -11.43 26.57 -11.32
C GLU A 56 -10.50 27.75 -11.61
N VAL A 57 -10.33 28.63 -10.63
CA VAL A 57 -9.52 29.85 -10.73
C VAL A 57 -8.70 30.01 -9.44
N GLY A 58 -7.41 29.71 -9.51
CA GLY A 58 -6.56 29.69 -8.33
C GLY A 58 -7.06 28.67 -7.28
N PRO A 59 -7.36 29.09 -6.04
CA PRO A 59 -7.90 28.19 -5.01
C PRO A 59 -9.44 28.05 -5.09
N TYR A 60 -10.12 28.82 -5.94
CA TYR A 60 -11.57 28.85 -6.03
C TYR A 60 -12.06 27.84 -7.06
N ARG A 61 -13.09 27.08 -6.71
CA ARG A 61 -13.73 26.10 -7.58
C ARG A 61 -15.24 26.29 -7.53
N LEU A 62 -15.87 26.39 -8.69
CA LEU A 62 -17.31 26.53 -8.88
C LEU A 62 -17.80 25.32 -9.67
N LYS A 63 -18.77 24.58 -9.12
CA LYS A 63 -19.33 23.34 -9.69
C LYS A 63 -20.77 23.58 -10.14
N ALA A 64 -21.21 22.90 -11.19
CA ALA A 64 -22.58 23.03 -11.64
C ALA A 64 -23.60 22.48 -10.61
N PRO A 65 -24.82 23.05 -10.57
CA PRO A 65 -25.26 24.26 -11.27
C PRO A 65 -24.72 25.53 -10.59
N PHE A 66 -24.37 26.54 -11.39
CA PHE A 66 -24.00 27.88 -10.91
C PHE A 66 -24.57 28.96 -11.82
N THR A 67 -24.69 30.17 -11.28
CA THR A 67 -25.23 31.34 -11.96
C THR A 67 -24.11 32.24 -12.53
N PRO A 68 -24.41 33.10 -13.52
CA PRO A 68 -23.46 34.10 -14.01
C PRO A 68 -22.92 35.02 -12.91
N GLN A 69 -23.74 35.29 -11.90
CA GLN A 69 -23.35 36.12 -10.77
C GLN A 69 -22.33 35.42 -9.86
N GLU A 70 -22.51 34.13 -9.57
CA GLU A 70 -21.53 33.33 -8.83
C GLU A 70 -20.20 33.20 -9.58
N LEU A 71 -20.26 33.07 -10.91
CA LEU A 71 -19.09 33.07 -11.77
C LEU A 71 -18.33 34.41 -11.68
N ARG A 72 -19.04 35.54 -11.78
CA ARG A 72 -18.46 36.88 -11.63
C ARG A 72 -17.81 37.07 -10.25
N VAL A 73 -18.50 36.69 -9.17
CA VAL A 73 -17.96 36.76 -7.80
C VAL A 73 -16.68 35.93 -7.66
N THR A 74 -16.67 34.73 -8.24
CA THR A 74 -15.49 33.84 -8.22
C THR A 74 -14.29 34.45 -8.94
N LEU A 75 -14.52 35.04 -10.13
CA LEU A 75 -13.46 35.73 -10.89
C LEU A 75 -12.96 36.99 -10.18
N SER A 76 -13.84 37.77 -9.56
CA SER A 76 -13.47 38.94 -8.75
C SER A 76 -12.58 38.54 -7.58
N ALA A 77 -13.01 37.55 -6.78
CA ALA A 77 -12.24 37.07 -5.64
C ALA A 77 -10.86 36.54 -6.06
N ALA A 78 -10.77 35.86 -7.19
CA ALA A 78 -9.49 35.40 -7.74
C ALA A 78 -8.60 36.56 -8.21
N SER A 79 -9.18 37.57 -8.86
CA SER A 79 -8.47 38.78 -9.29
C SER A 79 -7.91 39.56 -8.10
N ASP A 80 -8.74 39.79 -7.08
CA ASP A 80 -8.37 40.52 -5.87
C ASP A 80 -7.27 39.80 -5.10
N ARG A 81 -7.39 38.47 -4.93
CA ARG A 81 -6.35 37.65 -4.31
C ARG A 81 -5.03 37.74 -5.07
N ARG A 82 -5.06 37.67 -6.41
CA ARG A 82 -3.85 37.80 -7.23
C ARG A 82 -3.20 39.17 -7.03
N ASN A 83 -3.99 40.25 -7.13
CA ASN A 83 -3.48 41.61 -6.96
C ASN A 83 -2.87 41.79 -5.55
N HIS A 84 -3.53 41.25 -4.51
CA HIS A 84 -3.02 41.29 -3.15
C HIS A 84 -1.68 40.54 -3.00
N LEU A 85 -1.57 39.32 -3.54
CA LEU A 85 -0.32 38.53 -3.49
C LEU A 85 0.82 39.20 -4.26
N GLN A 86 0.53 39.77 -5.43
CA GLN A 86 1.51 40.52 -6.22
C GLN A 86 2.02 41.77 -5.49
N ASN A 87 1.17 42.42 -4.71
CA ASN A 87 1.55 43.60 -3.94
C ASN A 87 2.36 43.26 -2.67
N LEU A 88 2.16 42.08 -2.09
CA LEU A 88 2.88 41.65 -0.88
C LEU A 88 4.26 41.06 -1.18
N ASP A 89 4.37 40.21 -2.20
CA ASP A 89 5.61 39.52 -2.59
C ASP A 89 5.55 39.15 -4.07
N SER A 90 5.89 40.12 -4.92
CA SER A 90 5.87 39.95 -6.37
C SER A 90 6.85 38.87 -6.84
N GLU A 91 8.08 38.86 -6.32
CA GLU A 91 9.12 37.89 -6.71
C GLU A 91 8.74 36.46 -6.30
N GLY A 92 8.28 36.26 -5.06
CA GLY A 92 7.85 34.95 -4.59
C GLY A 92 6.62 34.45 -5.34
N TYR A 93 5.65 35.34 -5.62
CA TYR A 93 4.48 35.01 -6.42
C TYR A 93 4.86 34.58 -7.86
N GLU A 94 5.76 35.31 -8.52
CA GLU A 94 6.22 34.96 -9.87
C GLU A 94 6.93 33.61 -9.91
N ARG A 95 7.81 33.32 -8.94
CA ARG A 95 8.48 32.00 -8.83
C ARG A 95 7.48 30.87 -8.60
N LEU A 96 6.47 31.08 -7.76
CA LEU A 96 5.40 30.09 -7.51
C LEU A 96 4.61 29.79 -8.79
N VAL A 97 4.24 30.84 -9.54
CA VAL A 97 3.53 30.70 -10.81
C VAL A 97 4.40 29.95 -11.83
N GLN A 98 5.67 30.32 -12.00
CA GLN A 98 6.59 29.62 -12.91
C GLN A 98 6.73 28.12 -12.55
N ARG A 99 6.99 27.82 -11.27
CA ARG A 99 7.14 26.44 -10.79
C ARG A 99 5.86 25.60 -10.96
N SER A 100 4.68 26.23 -10.87
CA SER A 100 3.41 25.54 -11.11
C SER A 100 3.20 25.17 -12.59
N GLN A 101 3.88 25.87 -13.50
CA GLN A 101 3.79 25.67 -14.96
C GLN A 101 4.87 24.74 -15.50
N GLU A 102 5.98 24.56 -14.78
CA GLU A 102 7.04 23.65 -15.18
C GLU A 102 6.72 22.20 -14.80
N ILE A 103 6.66 21.33 -15.81
CA ILE A 103 6.58 19.88 -15.62
C ILE A 103 8.00 19.33 -15.46
N THR A 104 8.28 18.77 -14.28
CA THR A 104 9.56 18.12 -13.99
C THR A 104 9.47 16.61 -14.21
N THR A 105 10.62 15.95 -14.33
CA THR A 105 10.70 14.47 -14.32
C THR A 105 10.14 13.88 -13.03
N ALA A 106 10.33 14.56 -11.89
CA ALA A 106 9.80 14.13 -10.60
C ALA A 106 8.27 14.14 -10.58
N ASP A 107 7.63 15.13 -11.23
CA ASP A 107 6.17 15.17 -11.35
C ASP A 107 5.67 13.97 -12.17
N ARG A 108 6.32 13.66 -13.30
CA ARG A 108 5.96 12.52 -14.16
C ARG A 108 6.09 11.19 -13.42
N ILE A 109 7.17 11.01 -12.65
CA ILE A 109 7.39 9.84 -11.81
C ILE A 109 6.30 9.75 -10.73
N SER A 110 6.00 10.86 -10.05
CA SER A 110 4.98 10.89 -8.99
C SER A 110 3.60 10.53 -9.53
N TYR A 111 3.24 11.05 -10.69
CA TYR A 111 2.00 10.70 -11.38
C TYR A 111 1.97 9.21 -11.78
N LEU A 112 3.05 8.68 -12.35
CA LEU A 112 3.15 7.25 -12.69
C LEU A 112 2.99 6.36 -11.44
N ILE A 113 3.69 6.70 -10.35
CA ILE A 113 3.58 5.98 -9.08
C ILE A 113 2.14 6.03 -8.58
N SER A 114 1.51 7.20 -8.54
CA SER A 114 0.13 7.30 -8.05
C SER A 114 -0.88 6.52 -8.90
N ARG A 115 -0.62 6.32 -10.20
CA ARG A 115 -1.44 5.47 -11.09
C ARG A 115 -1.21 3.97 -10.86
N HIS A 116 0.03 3.57 -10.60
CA HIS A 116 0.44 2.17 -10.51
C HIS A 116 0.79 1.68 -9.09
N TYR A 117 0.56 2.50 -8.05
CA TYR A 117 0.99 2.20 -6.68
C TYR A 117 0.51 0.81 -6.19
N LEU A 118 -0.73 0.42 -6.49
CA LEU A 118 -1.28 -0.87 -6.09
C LEU A 118 -0.55 -2.03 -6.77
N ALA A 119 -0.20 -1.89 -8.06
CA ALA A 119 0.58 -2.88 -8.78
C ALA A 119 2.00 -2.97 -8.22
N ILE A 120 2.61 -1.84 -7.86
CA ILE A 120 3.92 -1.78 -7.23
C ILE A 120 3.89 -2.47 -5.86
N ILE A 121 2.92 -2.15 -5.01
CA ILE A 121 2.76 -2.78 -3.69
C ILE A 121 2.56 -4.29 -3.83
N ASN A 122 1.65 -4.73 -4.72
CA ASN A 122 1.40 -6.15 -4.94
C ASN A 122 2.64 -6.86 -5.50
N LEU A 123 3.41 -6.23 -6.39
CA LEU A 123 4.66 -6.78 -6.90
C LEU A 123 5.70 -6.94 -5.79
N VAL A 124 5.87 -5.91 -4.94
CA VAL A 124 6.79 -5.98 -3.80
C VAL A 124 6.37 -7.08 -2.83
N LEU A 125 5.08 -7.18 -2.49
CA LEU A 125 4.56 -8.24 -1.63
C LEU A 125 4.73 -9.63 -2.24
N PHE A 126 4.45 -9.78 -3.54
CA PHE A 126 4.65 -11.02 -4.29
C PHE A 126 6.10 -11.46 -4.27
N LEU A 127 7.04 -10.57 -4.56
CA LEU A 127 8.46 -10.86 -4.48
C LEU A 127 8.87 -11.19 -3.05
N TYR A 128 8.40 -10.41 -2.06
CA TYR A 128 8.74 -10.60 -0.66
C TYR A 128 8.31 -11.96 -0.13
N VAL A 129 7.08 -12.40 -0.40
CA VAL A 129 6.56 -13.69 0.10
C VAL A 129 6.89 -14.86 -0.82
N GLY A 130 7.11 -14.62 -2.11
CA GLY A 130 7.40 -15.64 -3.13
C GLY A 130 8.87 -16.08 -3.16
N LEU A 131 9.82 -15.15 -3.06
CA LEU A 131 11.26 -15.49 -3.08
C LEU A 131 11.67 -16.52 -2.00
N PRO A 132 11.13 -16.50 -0.76
CA PRO A 132 11.43 -17.53 0.23
C PRO A 132 11.08 -18.96 -0.17
N PHE A 133 10.11 -19.16 -1.07
CA PHE A 133 9.75 -20.47 -1.61
C PHE A 133 10.72 -20.95 -2.70
N LEU A 134 11.48 -20.04 -3.32
CA LEU A 134 12.53 -20.41 -4.26
C LEU A 134 13.73 -21.07 -3.55
N ALA A 135 13.99 -20.73 -2.28
CA ALA A 135 15.08 -21.32 -1.51
C ALA A 135 15.00 -22.87 -1.42
N PRO A 136 13.90 -23.49 -0.98
CA PRO A 136 13.79 -24.95 -0.98
C PRO A 136 13.77 -25.58 -2.38
N MET A 137 13.28 -24.88 -3.41
CA MET A 137 13.36 -25.36 -4.81
C MET A 137 14.81 -25.43 -5.29
N LEU A 138 15.61 -24.42 -4.99
CA LEU A 138 17.04 -24.39 -5.32
C LEU A 138 17.84 -25.43 -4.53
N MET A 139 17.48 -25.67 -3.26
CA MET A 139 18.06 -26.77 -2.49
C MET A 139 17.78 -28.12 -3.16
N LYS A 140 16.53 -28.37 -3.55
CA LYS A 140 16.13 -29.60 -4.26
C LYS A 140 16.81 -29.75 -5.62
N ALA A 141 17.07 -28.64 -6.32
CA ALA A 141 17.79 -28.61 -7.59
C ALA A 141 19.32 -28.78 -7.45
N GLY A 142 19.85 -28.98 -6.24
CA GLY A 142 21.29 -29.12 -6.02
C GLY A 142 22.08 -27.81 -6.10
N LEU A 143 21.43 -26.66 -5.88
CA LEU A 143 22.02 -25.31 -5.93
C LEU A 143 22.06 -24.64 -4.53
N PRO A 144 22.72 -25.24 -3.51
CA PRO A 144 22.67 -24.76 -2.13
C PRO A 144 23.35 -23.39 -1.93
N GLY A 145 24.30 -23.02 -2.79
CA GLY A 145 24.97 -21.71 -2.75
C GLY A 145 23.98 -20.58 -3.04
N VAL A 146 23.19 -20.71 -4.11
CA VAL A 146 22.17 -19.71 -4.50
C VAL A 146 21.03 -19.69 -3.48
N ALA A 147 20.57 -20.86 -3.03
CA ALA A 147 19.57 -20.94 -1.96
C ALA A 147 20.06 -20.24 -0.68
N GLY A 148 21.35 -20.35 -0.37
CA GLY A 148 21.99 -19.69 0.77
C GLY A 148 21.88 -18.18 0.75
N ILE A 149 21.93 -17.53 -0.42
CA ILE A 149 21.74 -16.09 -0.56
C ILE A 149 20.34 -15.69 -0.09
N ILE A 150 19.31 -16.46 -0.47
CA ILE A 150 17.93 -16.19 -0.07
C ILE A 150 17.77 -16.39 1.45
N TYR A 151 18.25 -17.52 2.00
CA TYR A 151 18.19 -17.77 3.45
C TYR A 151 18.88 -16.65 4.25
N THR A 152 20.08 -16.24 3.83
CA THR A 152 20.84 -15.18 4.49
C THR A 152 20.13 -13.83 4.37
N GLY A 153 19.63 -13.47 3.18
CA GLY A 153 18.94 -12.20 2.95
C GLY A 153 17.70 -12.01 3.82
N TYR A 154 16.95 -13.09 4.06
CA TYR A 154 15.76 -13.06 4.93
C TYR A 154 16.05 -13.24 6.42
N SER A 155 17.29 -13.59 6.79
CA SER A 155 17.64 -13.94 8.18
C SER A 155 17.56 -12.79 9.20
N PRO A 156 17.68 -11.49 8.82
CA PRO A 156 17.40 -10.37 9.72
C PRO A 156 15.91 -10.08 9.87
N LEU A 157 15.10 -10.45 8.87
CA LEU A 157 13.67 -10.17 8.82
C LEU A 157 12.86 -11.23 9.57
N CYS A 158 13.36 -12.45 9.58
CA CYS A 158 12.74 -13.59 10.23
C CYS A 158 13.81 -14.50 10.82
N HIS A 159 13.58 -15.02 12.02
CA HIS A 159 14.49 -15.99 12.64
C HIS A 159 14.57 -17.32 11.89
N GLN A 160 13.59 -17.65 11.05
CA GLN A 160 13.57 -18.87 10.22
C GLN A 160 13.81 -20.17 10.99
N PHE A 161 13.34 -20.26 12.23
CA PHE A 161 13.44 -21.49 13.02
C PHE A 161 12.81 -22.66 12.27
N GLY A 162 13.54 -23.78 12.17
CA GLY A 162 13.08 -24.96 11.45
C GLY A 162 11.70 -25.44 11.91
N PHE A 163 11.42 -25.44 13.21
CA PHE A 163 10.12 -25.85 13.76
C PHE A 163 8.97 -24.83 13.59
N ARG A 164 9.25 -23.68 12.96
CA ARG A 164 8.27 -22.60 12.69
C ARG A 164 8.16 -22.30 11.19
N SER A 165 8.76 -23.13 10.34
CA SER A 165 8.78 -22.96 8.88
C SER A 165 7.95 -24.04 8.18
N TRP A 166 7.50 -23.73 6.97
CA TRP A 166 6.98 -24.74 6.05
C TRP A 166 8.13 -25.47 5.37
N TYR A 167 7.94 -26.73 5.02
CA TYR A 167 8.89 -27.57 4.28
C TYR A 167 8.29 -27.99 2.94
N LEU A 168 9.14 -28.05 1.93
CA LEU A 168 8.82 -28.59 0.61
C LEU A 168 9.72 -29.79 0.30
N PHE A 169 9.20 -30.71 -0.51
CA PHE A 169 9.94 -31.88 -1.02
C PHE A 169 10.39 -32.89 0.06
N GLY A 170 9.67 -32.95 1.19
CA GLY A 170 9.91 -33.89 2.28
C GLY A 170 8.66 -34.67 2.70
N GLU A 171 8.80 -35.47 3.75
CA GLU A 171 7.72 -36.30 4.30
C GLU A 171 6.55 -35.49 4.88
N GLN A 172 6.80 -34.31 5.45
CA GLN A 172 5.77 -33.45 6.04
C GLN A 172 5.93 -32.00 5.59
N ALA A 173 4.82 -31.27 5.56
CA ALA A 173 4.82 -29.83 5.29
C ALA A 173 5.37 -29.00 6.46
N TYR A 174 5.42 -29.57 7.68
CA TYR A 174 5.91 -28.90 8.87
C TYR A 174 6.37 -29.94 9.91
N TYR A 175 7.20 -29.50 10.85
CA TYR A 175 7.70 -30.30 11.95
C TYR A 175 7.65 -29.43 13.21
N PRO A 176 6.64 -29.56 14.07
CA PRO A 176 6.49 -28.70 15.25
C PRO A 176 7.43 -29.18 16.37
N LEU A 177 7.56 -28.40 17.45
CA LEU A 177 8.11 -28.93 18.69
C LEU A 177 7.09 -29.85 19.37
N ALA A 178 7.56 -30.80 20.18
CA ALA A 178 6.69 -31.75 20.88
C ALA A 178 5.68 -31.04 21.79
N GLU A 179 6.06 -29.88 22.34
CA GLU A 179 5.24 -29.02 23.18
C GLU A 179 4.07 -28.35 22.45
N ALA A 180 4.01 -28.45 21.11
CA ALA A 180 2.83 -28.04 20.36
C ALA A 180 1.69 -29.07 20.41
N ASP A 181 1.97 -30.29 20.91
CA ASP A 181 1.01 -31.39 21.16
C ASP A 181 0.10 -31.70 19.96
N ILE A 182 0.71 -31.84 18.77
CA ILE A 182 -0.02 -32.15 17.54
C ILE A 182 0.05 -33.66 17.27
N PRO A 183 -1.08 -34.39 17.31
CA PRO A 183 -1.08 -35.83 17.09
C PRO A 183 -0.81 -36.18 15.62
N GLY A 184 -0.12 -37.29 15.40
CA GLY A 184 0.08 -37.85 14.06
C GLY A 184 1.11 -37.14 13.19
N VAL A 185 1.93 -36.25 13.75
CA VAL A 185 3.06 -35.62 13.06
C VAL A 185 4.37 -35.88 13.79
N LYS A 186 5.44 -36.04 13.01
CA LYS A 186 6.82 -36.12 13.53
C LYS A 186 7.24 -34.74 14.03
N ASP A 187 7.73 -34.68 15.27
CA ASP A 187 8.30 -33.47 15.83
C ASP A 187 9.66 -33.12 15.19
N PHE A 188 10.10 -31.88 15.37
CA PHE A 188 11.32 -31.36 14.77
C PHE A 188 12.59 -31.98 15.33
N GLU A 189 12.64 -32.34 16.62
CA GLU A 189 13.83 -32.97 17.20
C GLU A 189 14.04 -34.35 16.59
N THR A 190 12.98 -35.15 16.50
CA THR A 190 12.98 -36.47 15.87
C THR A 190 13.27 -36.39 14.36
N ALA A 191 12.79 -35.34 13.68
CA ALA A 191 13.03 -35.18 12.24
C ALA A 191 14.45 -34.68 11.90
N SER A 192 15.01 -33.78 12.71
CA SER A 192 16.30 -33.14 12.43
C SER A 192 17.49 -33.77 13.15
N GLY A 193 17.24 -34.50 14.24
CA GLY A 193 18.26 -34.96 15.19
C GLY A 193 18.80 -33.88 16.12
N ILE A 194 18.25 -32.66 16.07
CA ILE A 194 18.64 -31.54 16.95
C ILE A 194 17.80 -31.61 18.22
N THR A 195 18.42 -31.94 19.35
CA THR A 195 17.75 -32.11 20.64
C THR A 195 18.00 -30.94 21.59
N GLY A 196 17.11 -30.74 22.56
CA GLY A 196 17.27 -29.73 23.61
C GLY A 196 16.68 -28.36 23.23
N LEU A 197 15.66 -28.35 22.38
CA LEU A 197 15.00 -27.13 21.91
C LEU A 197 14.03 -26.52 22.93
N HIS A 198 13.72 -27.23 24.01
CA HIS A 198 12.92 -26.71 25.12
C HIS A 198 13.52 -25.42 25.69
N ASP A 199 14.85 -25.37 25.83
CA ASP A 199 15.56 -24.17 26.24
C ASP A 199 15.55 -23.12 25.12
N ALA A 200 14.74 -22.07 25.30
CA ALA A 200 14.63 -20.96 24.37
C ALA A 200 15.92 -20.14 24.21
N SER A 201 16.84 -20.23 25.17
CA SER A 201 18.15 -19.57 25.17
C SER A 201 19.31 -20.50 24.76
N GLY A 202 19.02 -21.79 24.57
CA GLY A 202 20.02 -22.81 24.32
C GLY A 202 20.63 -22.75 22.92
N TRP A 203 21.85 -23.29 22.78
CA TRP A 203 22.56 -23.38 21.50
C TRP A 203 21.78 -24.17 20.43
N ALA A 204 20.97 -25.14 20.85
CA ALA A 204 20.10 -25.91 19.96
C ALA A 204 19.15 -25.02 19.13
N ARG A 205 18.71 -23.87 19.67
CA ARG A 205 17.88 -22.91 18.93
C ARG A 205 18.62 -22.32 17.73
N LEU A 206 19.92 -22.02 17.88
CA LEU A 206 20.74 -21.57 16.76
C LEU A 206 20.92 -22.67 15.71
N GLN A 207 21.10 -23.91 16.14
CA GLN A 207 21.15 -25.07 15.24
C GLN A 207 19.83 -25.24 14.47
N ALA A 208 18.67 -25.15 15.15
CA ALA A 208 17.36 -25.21 14.50
C ALA A 208 17.11 -24.04 13.53
N ARG A 209 17.65 -22.85 13.82
CA ARG A 209 17.66 -21.72 12.88
C ARG A 209 18.53 -21.99 11.65
N ASN A 210 19.68 -22.64 11.81
CA ASN A 210 20.60 -22.91 10.71
C ASN A 210 20.24 -24.16 9.90
N PHE A 211 19.42 -25.06 10.45
CA PHE A 211 18.94 -26.25 9.77
C PHE A 211 18.08 -25.88 8.56
N ARG A 212 18.57 -26.14 7.34
CA ARG A 212 17.85 -25.85 6.09
C ARG A 212 16.95 -26.99 5.62
N GLY A 213 17.23 -28.22 6.06
CA GLY A 213 16.56 -29.42 5.58
C GLY A 213 17.50 -30.43 4.92
N ASN A 214 16.94 -31.56 4.51
CA ASN A 214 17.62 -32.65 3.80
C ASN A 214 16.60 -33.42 2.92
N GLU A 215 17.03 -34.48 2.22
CA GLU A 215 16.16 -35.21 1.29
C GLU A 215 14.95 -35.90 1.97
N THR A 216 15.05 -36.27 3.24
CA THR A 216 13.96 -36.93 3.99
C THR A 216 12.97 -35.90 4.55
N VAL A 217 13.49 -34.89 5.25
CA VAL A 217 12.70 -33.83 5.91
C VAL A 217 12.16 -32.83 4.88
N GLY A 218 12.76 -32.78 3.69
CA GLY A 218 12.58 -31.69 2.74
C GLY A 218 13.34 -30.46 3.17
N TYR A 219 13.12 -29.36 2.45
CA TYR A 219 13.81 -28.09 2.67
C TYR A 219 12.83 -27.02 3.14
N LYS A 220 13.25 -26.23 4.12
CA LYS A 220 12.39 -25.21 4.72
C LYS A 220 12.27 -23.98 3.83
N VAL A 221 11.11 -23.33 3.85
CA VAL A 221 10.90 -21.99 3.31
C VAL A 221 11.73 -20.98 4.14
N ALA A 222 12.37 -20.02 3.47
CA ALA A 222 13.24 -19.01 4.10
C ALA A 222 12.50 -17.93 4.91
N LEU A 223 11.27 -18.21 5.33
CA LEU A 223 10.39 -17.33 6.07
C LEU A 223 9.51 -18.20 6.99
N CYS A 224 9.14 -17.70 8.17
CA CYS A 224 8.31 -18.48 9.09
C CYS A 224 6.85 -18.57 8.61
N GLN A 225 6.12 -19.56 9.12
CA GLN A 225 4.71 -19.81 8.80
C GLN A 225 3.83 -18.56 9.02
N ARG A 226 4.08 -17.81 10.10
CA ARG A 226 3.31 -16.61 10.44
C ARG A 226 3.57 -15.48 9.44
N ASP A 227 4.83 -15.19 9.13
CA ASP A 227 5.20 -14.14 8.19
C ASP A 227 4.70 -14.47 6.77
N VAL A 228 4.82 -15.74 6.34
CA VAL A 228 4.23 -16.21 5.07
C VAL A 228 2.74 -15.88 5.06
N ALA A 229 2.00 -16.19 6.12
CA ALA A 229 0.57 -15.93 6.20
C ALA A 229 0.24 -14.42 6.19
N ILE A 230 1.02 -13.59 6.88
CA ILE A 230 0.85 -12.13 6.91
C ILE A 230 0.99 -11.54 5.51
N TYR A 231 2.13 -11.78 4.85
CA TYR A 231 2.40 -11.12 3.57
C TYR A 231 1.61 -11.74 2.41
N ALA A 232 1.32 -13.04 2.46
CA ALA A 232 0.44 -13.68 1.47
C ALA A 232 -1.00 -13.17 1.58
N SER A 233 -1.52 -12.95 2.80
CA SER A 233 -2.88 -12.43 2.97
C SER A 233 -2.99 -10.94 2.63
N MET A 234 -1.93 -10.15 2.88
CA MET A 234 -1.83 -8.78 2.37
C MET A 234 -1.86 -8.73 0.84
N LEU A 235 -1.07 -9.61 0.19
CA LEU A 235 -1.08 -9.74 -1.27
C LEU A 235 -2.47 -10.16 -1.78
N LEU A 236 -3.09 -11.16 -1.15
CA LEU A 236 -4.43 -11.62 -1.49
C LEU A 236 -5.44 -10.47 -1.42
N PHE A 237 -5.46 -9.70 -0.33
CA PHE A 237 -6.34 -8.54 -0.22
C PHE A 237 -6.03 -7.52 -1.32
N GLY A 238 -4.75 -7.24 -1.60
CA GLY A 238 -4.33 -6.33 -2.66
C GLY A 238 -4.83 -6.74 -4.05
N LEU A 239 -4.84 -8.03 -4.36
CA LEU A 239 -5.40 -8.57 -5.59
C LEU A 239 -6.93 -8.44 -5.63
N ILE A 240 -7.63 -8.77 -4.54
CA ILE A 240 -9.08 -8.58 -4.42
C ILE A 240 -9.45 -7.09 -4.58
N PHE A 241 -8.71 -6.21 -3.93
CA PHE A 241 -8.90 -4.77 -4.01
C PHE A 241 -8.68 -4.24 -5.43
N ALA A 242 -7.69 -4.76 -6.16
CA ALA A 242 -7.50 -4.45 -7.57
C ALA A 242 -8.66 -4.94 -8.45
N LEU A 243 -9.08 -6.19 -8.29
CA LEU A 243 -10.16 -6.83 -9.07
C LEU A 243 -11.53 -6.19 -8.84
N THR A 244 -11.78 -5.64 -7.64
CA THR A 244 -13.02 -4.93 -7.30
C THR A 244 -13.03 -3.48 -7.79
N GLY A 245 -11.99 -3.03 -8.49
CA GLY A 245 -11.87 -1.64 -8.94
C GLY A 245 -11.64 -0.67 -7.78
N ARG A 246 -10.95 -1.11 -6.71
CA ARG A 246 -10.55 -0.29 -5.55
C ARG A 246 -11.72 0.32 -4.78
N ARG A 247 -12.87 -0.38 -4.74
CA ARG A 247 -14.14 0.13 -4.19
C ARG A 247 -14.32 -0.05 -2.69
N PHE A 248 -13.46 -0.84 -2.04
CA PHE A 248 -13.58 -1.04 -0.60
C PHE A 248 -13.20 0.21 0.19
N LYS A 249 -13.98 0.49 1.22
CA LYS A 249 -13.66 1.53 2.21
C LYS A 249 -12.74 0.95 3.29
N SER A 250 -11.97 1.84 3.93
CA SER A 250 -11.13 1.48 5.06
C SER A 250 -11.98 0.87 6.18
N MET A 251 -11.43 -0.17 6.80
CA MET A 251 -11.99 -0.74 8.02
C MET A 251 -11.96 0.29 9.17
N HIS A 252 -12.93 0.25 10.08
CA HIS A 252 -12.88 1.05 11.30
C HIS A 252 -11.72 0.57 12.19
N TRP A 253 -10.97 1.49 12.79
CA TRP A 253 -9.75 1.18 13.54
C TRP A 253 -9.98 0.18 14.71
N LEU A 254 -11.14 0.24 15.39
CA LEU A 254 -11.50 -0.75 16.42
C LEU A 254 -11.63 -2.17 15.86
N LEU A 255 -12.25 -2.32 14.69
CA LEU A 255 -12.40 -3.62 14.05
C LEU A 255 -11.04 -4.14 13.56
N TRP A 256 -10.19 -3.26 13.04
CA TRP A 256 -8.80 -3.60 12.74
C TRP A 256 -8.04 -4.04 13.99
N PHE A 257 -8.16 -3.32 15.11
CA PHE A 257 -7.50 -3.70 16.36
C PHE A 257 -7.94 -5.09 16.84
N VAL A 258 -9.25 -5.35 16.86
CA VAL A 258 -9.79 -6.63 17.33
C VAL A 258 -9.44 -7.79 16.38
N LEU A 259 -9.50 -7.61 15.05
CA LEU A 259 -9.23 -8.68 14.10
C LEU A 259 -7.74 -8.89 13.81
N ALA A 260 -6.97 -7.80 13.72
CA ALA A 260 -5.55 -7.86 13.38
C ALA A 260 -4.70 -8.09 14.63
N LEU A 261 -4.79 -7.19 15.63
CA LEU A 261 -3.89 -7.20 16.79
C LEU A 261 -4.34 -8.18 17.88
N GLY A 262 -5.64 -8.37 18.06
CA GLY A 262 -6.18 -9.27 19.08
C GLY A 262 -5.63 -10.70 18.96
N PRO A 263 -5.93 -11.45 17.88
CA PRO A 263 -5.50 -12.84 17.73
C PRO A 263 -3.98 -13.02 17.73
N ILE A 264 -3.24 -12.19 16.97
CA ILE A 264 -1.78 -12.31 16.88
C ILE A 264 -1.08 -11.90 18.18
N GLY A 265 -1.62 -10.90 18.88
CA GLY A 265 -1.16 -10.45 20.17
C GLY A 265 -1.40 -11.52 21.23
N LEU A 266 -2.62 -12.07 21.30
CA LEU A 266 -2.93 -13.17 22.22
C LEU A 266 -2.02 -14.37 21.95
N ASP A 267 -1.87 -14.81 20.71
CA ASP A 267 -1.02 -15.95 20.34
C ASP A 267 0.46 -15.69 20.65
N GLY A 268 1.02 -14.60 20.11
CA GLY A 268 2.44 -14.28 20.23
C GLY A 268 2.86 -13.92 21.66
N PHE A 269 2.06 -13.15 22.38
CA PHE A 269 2.39 -12.68 23.74
C PHE A 269 2.37 -13.81 24.75
N SER A 270 1.33 -14.64 24.73
CA SER A 270 1.27 -15.81 25.61
C SER A 270 2.32 -16.87 25.24
N GLN A 271 2.67 -17.02 23.95
CA GLN A 271 3.82 -17.84 23.58
C GLN A 271 5.13 -17.27 24.17
N LEU A 272 5.39 -15.98 23.97
CA LEU A 272 6.60 -15.32 24.45
C LEU A 272 6.74 -15.37 25.98
N ILE A 273 5.67 -15.05 26.72
CA ILE A 273 5.68 -15.09 28.19
C ILE A 273 5.93 -16.50 28.71
N SER A 274 5.30 -17.50 28.11
CA SER A 274 5.49 -18.90 28.53
C SER A 274 6.96 -19.37 28.39
N GLN A 275 7.74 -18.74 27.51
CA GLN A 275 9.13 -19.10 27.22
C GLN A 275 10.14 -18.39 28.15
N PHE A 276 9.71 -17.37 28.91
CA PHE A 276 10.55 -16.74 29.94
C PHE A 276 10.58 -17.54 31.25
N SER A 277 9.75 -18.57 31.39
CA SER A 277 9.76 -19.50 32.54
C SER A 277 9.71 -18.81 33.91
N PHE A 278 8.95 -17.72 34.03
CA PHE A 278 8.71 -17.08 35.32
C PHE A 278 7.99 -18.05 36.26
N SER A 279 8.62 -18.41 37.38
CA SER A 279 8.10 -19.41 38.33
C SER A 279 6.68 -19.10 38.82
N ALA A 280 6.36 -17.82 39.05
CA ALA A 280 5.03 -17.38 39.48
C ALA A 280 3.92 -17.50 38.40
N LEU A 281 4.29 -17.58 37.12
CA LEU A 281 3.36 -17.66 35.99
C LEU A 281 3.30 -19.06 35.38
N ALA A 282 4.22 -19.96 35.71
CA ALA A 282 4.32 -21.29 35.11
C ALA A 282 3.08 -22.17 35.34
N GLU A 283 2.38 -22.00 36.47
CA GLU A 283 1.13 -22.72 36.77
C GLU A 283 -0.06 -22.21 35.95
N ILE A 284 -0.10 -20.90 35.64
CA ILE A 284 -1.21 -20.26 34.93
C ILE A 284 -1.01 -20.31 33.41
N LEU A 285 0.25 -20.20 32.98
CA LEU A 285 0.65 -20.20 31.59
C LEU A 285 1.85 -21.14 31.40
N PRO A 286 1.60 -22.45 31.27
CA PRO A 286 2.67 -23.41 31.03
C PRO A 286 3.37 -23.12 29.71
N TYR A 287 4.60 -23.62 29.59
CA TYR A 287 5.37 -23.53 28.35
C TYR A 287 4.52 -23.99 27.16
N ARG A 288 4.44 -23.16 26.13
CA ARG A 288 3.68 -23.48 24.93
C ARG A 288 4.40 -23.01 23.67
N GLU A 289 4.18 -23.73 22.58
CA GLU A 289 4.59 -23.34 21.24
C GLU A 289 3.37 -23.26 20.32
N SER A 290 3.24 -22.15 19.59
CA SER A 290 2.10 -21.95 18.69
C SER A 290 2.12 -22.95 17.54
N THR A 291 0.99 -23.63 17.36
CA THR A 291 0.81 -24.60 16.27
C THR A 291 0.89 -23.92 14.89
N PRO A 292 1.26 -24.65 13.83
CA PRO A 292 1.29 -24.10 12.46
C PRO A 292 -0.06 -23.52 12.03
N LEU A 293 -1.18 -24.15 12.43
CA LEU A 293 -2.52 -23.64 12.17
C LEU A 293 -2.73 -22.28 12.85
N LEU A 294 -2.43 -22.17 14.14
CA LEU A 294 -2.62 -20.93 14.89
C LEU A 294 -1.74 -19.80 14.34
N ARG A 295 -0.46 -20.09 14.05
CA ARG A 295 0.47 -19.13 13.41
C ARG A 295 -0.05 -18.62 12.06
N THR A 296 -0.62 -19.53 11.26
CA THR A 296 -1.16 -19.20 9.95
C THR A 296 -2.44 -18.39 10.06
N LEU A 297 -3.35 -18.78 10.97
CA LEU A 297 -4.61 -18.08 11.18
C LEU A 297 -4.38 -16.67 11.72
N THR A 298 -3.57 -16.51 12.77
CA THR A 298 -3.31 -15.20 13.36
C THR A 298 -2.51 -14.30 12.43
N GLY A 299 -1.54 -14.86 11.70
CA GLY A 299 -0.81 -14.14 10.65
C GLY A 299 -1.73 -13.71 9.50
N PHE A 300 -2.60 -14.61 9.02
CA PHE A 300 -3.56 -14.31 7.96
C PHE A 300 -4.49 -13.17 8.36
N LEU A 301 -5.12 -13.26 9.54
CA LEU A 301 -6.03 -12.23 10.05
C LEU A 301 -5.33 -10.88 10.19
N PHE A 302 -4.13 -10.86 10.77
CA PHE A 302 -3.31 -9.66 10.88
C PHE A 302 -3.01 -9.04 9.52
N GLY A 303 -2.48 -9.83 8.58
CA GLY A 303 -2.12 -9.32 7.25
C GLY A 303 -3.32 -8.84 6.44
N PHE A 304 -4.41 -9.62 6.42
CA PHE A 304 -5.60 -9.32 5.64
C PHE A 304 -6.31 -8.07 6.17
N ALA A 305 -6.53 -8.01 7.50
CA ALA A 305 -7.18 -6.86 8.12
C ALA A 305 -6.31 -5.60 8.01
N THR A 306 -4.98 -5.73 8.12
CA THR A 306 -4.06 -4.58 7.95
C THR A 306 -4.04 -4.06 6.51
N ALA A 307 -4.05 -4.94 5.50
CA ALA A 307 -4.17 -4.51 4.11
C ALA A 307 -5.54 -3.88 3.83
N TRP A 308 -6.63 -4.42 4.40
CA TRP A 308 -7.96 -3.82 4.29
C TRP A 308 -8.03 -2.45 4.98
N PHE A 309 -7.39 -2.28 6.11
CA PHE A 309 -7.28 -0.96 6.73
C PHE A 309 -6.43 0.00 5.88
N ALA A 310 -5.25 -0.41 5.44
CA ALA A 310 -4.28 0.50 4.82
C ALA A 310 -4.58 0.85 3.35
N PHE A 311 -4.94 -0.12 2.51
CA PHE A 311 -4.97 0.09 1.06
C PHE A 311 -6.04 1.07 0.58
N PRO A 312 -7.27 1.08 1.14
CA PRO A 312 -8.26 2.13 0.86
C PRO A 312 -7.76 3.53 1.23
N ASN A 313 -7.14 3.71 2.39
CA ASN A 313 -6.59 5.01 2.80
C ASN A 313 -5.45 5.47 1.86
N ILE A 314 -4.61 4.53 1.39
CA ILE A 314 -3.58 4.84 0.39
C ILE A 314 -4.23 5.22 -0.94
N GLU A 315 -5.29 4.53 -1.38
CA GLU A 315 -6.01 4.87 -2.62
C GLU A 315 -6.58 6.29 -2.57
N GLU A 316 -7.19 6.70 -1.45
CA GLU A 316 -7.72 8.07 -1.29
C GLU A 316 -6.62 9.12 -1.47
N ASN A 317 -5.48 8.95 -0.79
CA ASN A 317 -4.33 9.83 -0.98
C ASN A 317 -3.79 9.80 -2.42
N MET A 318 -3.70 8.62 -3.03
CA MET A 318 -3.20 8.48 -4.41
C MET A 318 -4.17 9.09 -5.44
N GLN A 319 -5.48 9.10 -5.17
CA GLN A 319 -6.47 9.81 -5.98
C GLN A 319 -6.21 11.32 -5.97
N GLU A 320 -5.99 11.91 -4.80
CA GLU A 320 -5.67 13.35 -4.69
C GLU A 320 -4.39 13.72 -5.43
N VAL A 321 -3.35 12.89 -5.30
CA VAL A 321 -2.07 13.06 -6.00
C VAL A 321 -2.27 12.97 -7.52
N ARG A 322 -3.02 11.97 -8.02
CA ARG A 322 -3.32 11.83 -9.45
C ARG A 322 -4.05 13.05 -9.99
N ASN A 323 -5.11 13.49 -9.31
CA ASN A 323 -5.91 14.64 -9.73
C ASN A 323 -5.07 15.93 -9.78
N SER A 324 -4.21 16.12 -8.78
CA SER A 324 -3.33 17.30 -8.70
C SER A 324 -2.32 17.36 -9.85
N TYR A 325 -1.68 16.23 -10.18
CA TYR A 325 -0.72 16.17 -11.29
C TYR A 325 -1.38 16.16 -12.67
N ALA A 326 -2.51 15.45 -12.84
CA ALA A 326 -3.29 15.49 -14.08
C ALA A 326 -3.66 16.94 -14.43
N LYS A 327 -4.18 17.69 -13.45
CA LYS A 327 -4.42 19.12 -13.59
C LYS A 327 -3.17 19.89 -13.97
N LYS A 328 -2.05 19.70 -13.24
CA LYS A 328 -0.80 20.41 -13.51
C LYS A 328 -0.34 20.21 -14.96
N PHE A 329 -0.40 18.98 -15.47
CA PHE A 329 0.04 18.66 -16.82
C PHE A 329 -0.83 19.32 -17.89
N VAL A 330 -2.15 19.27 -17.74
CA VAL A 330 -3.05 19.91 -18.71
C VAL A 330 -2.87 21.44 -18.71
N VAL A 331 -2.74 22.06 -17.54
CA VAL A 331 -2.50 23.52 -17.44
C VAL A 331 -1.18 23.90 -18.11
N ALA A 332 -0.11 23.15 -17.85
CA ALA A 332 1.19 23.42 -18.44
C ALA A 332 1.19 23.24 -19.97
N GLU A 333 0.55 22.19 -20.50
CA GLU A 333 0.40 21.97 -21.94
C GLU A 333 -0.39 23.11 -22.61
N ALA A 334 -1.51 23.51 -22.02
CA ALA A 334 -2.33 24.62 -22.54
C ALA A 334 -1.62 25.98 -22.50
N ILE A 335 -0.65 26.16 -21.60
CA ILE A 335 0.18 27.37 -21.53
C ILE A 335 1.24 27.38 -22.63
N VAL A 336 1.82 26.23 -22.97
CA VAL A 336 2.80 26.09 -24.05
C VAL A 336 2.13 26.26 -25.42
N HIS A 337 0.94 25.69 -25.63
CA HIS A 337 0.25 25.74 -26.94
C HIS A 337 -0.34 27.11 -27.29
N ASN A 338 -0.48 28.02 -26.31
CA ASN A 338 -0.96 29.40 -26.49
C ASN A 338 0.16 30.45 -26.46
N ARG A 339 1.44 30.05 -26.59
CA ARG A 339 2.58 30.95 -26.82
C ARG A 339 2.99 30.93 -28.29
#